data_AF-A0A8S3AL78-F1
#
_entry.id   AF-A0A8S3AL78-F1
#
_cell.length_a   1.000
_cell.length_b   1.000
_cell.length_c   1.000
_cell.angle_alpha   90.00
_cell.angle_beta   90.00
_cell.angle_gamma   90.00
#
_symmetry.space_group_name_H-M   'P 1'
#
loop_
_entity.id
_entity.type
_entity.pdbx_description
1 polymer ?
#
loop_
_entity_poly.entity_id
_entity_poly.type
_entity_poly.pdbx_seq_one_letter_code
_entity_poly.pdbx_strand_id
1 'polypeptide(L)'
;RELLRLLPLGNDFLRHLQFMHPLIRQQESARTSLMIVARDLPQMLSGNDIDELHAEWRMYENENIPDEWYEQVNVTSESPQTTRYYSVDHYWKHVLSIKNSSGNVKFVVLGKLVKSLLSLSHGNSDIESDLSENEMFVTDDRSSLNIATINGLRATKEGVRFYGAGKVHEVPVSKALVDSIDLAYTRYSTDQEKTQKIIKDKEALNASVQLLKENELRLAENEQKLIDEQKSLQNELDNASKMLDEANYRLQAAITAKNFGDIKTAHLLIESVSKKMGFLRTQLRRNSDYLSEIRKKLRYE
;
A
#
# COMPACT_ATOMS: atom_id res chain seq x y z
N ARG A 1 -6.73 -40.06 -18.68
CA ARG A 1 -8.09 -39.79 -18.15
C ARG A 1 -8.07 -39.02 -16.81
N GLU A 2 -6.97 -38.98 -16.05
CA GLU A 2 -6.88 -38.24 -14.78
C GLU A 2 -6.52 -36.74 -14.90
N LEU A 3 -5.79 -36.33 -15.94
CA LEU A 3 -5.43 -34.92 -16.19
C LEU A 3 -6.65 -33.99 -16.36
N LEU A 4 -7.73 -34.48 -16.99
CA LEU A 4 -8.99 -33.74 -17.19
C LEU A 4 -9.77 -33.51 -15.88
N ARG A 5 -9.44 -34.24 -14.81
CA ARG A 5 -10.15 -34.19 -13.52
C ARG A 5 -9.52 -33.19 -12.54
N LEU A 6 -8.26 -32.79 -12.79
CA LEU A 6 -7.46 -31.89 -11.95
C LEU A 6 -7.30 -30.49 -12.54
N LEU A 7 -7.57 -30.30 -13.83
CA LEU A 7 -7.64 -28.98 -14.44
C LEU A 7 -9.10 -28.48 -14.39
N PRO A 8 -9.37 -27.27 -13.89
CA PRO A 8 -10.67 -26.63 -14.04
C PRO A 8 -10.84 -26.16 -15.49
N LEU A 9 -10.89 -27.09 -16.45
CA LEU A 9 -11.31 -26.81 -17.84
C LEU A 9 -12.84 -26.63 -17.94
N GLY A 10 -13.44 -26.11 -16.87
CA GLY A 10 -14.84 -25.67 -16.81
C GLY A 10 -15.02 -24.23 -17.32
N ASN A 11 -13.95 -23.59 -17.80
CA ASN A 11 -14.09 -22.31 -18.49
C ASN A 11 -14.52 -22.57 -19.93
N ASP A 12 -15.82 -22.41 -20.19
CA ASP A 12 -16.43 -22.61 -21.51
C ASP A 12 -15.75 -21.74 -22.58
N PHE A 13 -15.25 -20.57 -22.22
CA PHE A 13 -14.49 -19.69 -23.11
C PHE A 13 -13.24 -20.37 -23.70
N LEU A 14 -12.45 -21.07 -22.86
CA LEU A 14 -11.23 -21.76 -23.32
C LEU A 14 -11.53 -22.93 -24.25
N ARG A 15 -12.69 -23.56 -24.11
CA ARG A 15 -13.13 -24.62 -25.02
C ARG A 15 -13.42 -24.06 -26.40
N HIS A 16 -13.98 -22.85 -26.46
CA HIS A 16 -14.26 -22.19 -27.73
C HIS A 16 -13.00 -21.71 -28.45
N LEU A 17 -11.86 -21.53 -27.77
CA LEU A 17 -10.59 -21.18 -28.42
C LEU A 17 -10.04 -22.23 -29.40
N GLN A 18 -10.62 -23.43 -29.45
CA GLN A 18 -10.28 -24.48 -30.41
C GLN A 18 -10.42 -24.04 -31.88
N PHE A 19 -11.25 -23.04 -32.19
CA PHE A 19 -11.38 -22.52 -33.56
C PHE A 19 -10.05 -22.02 -34.13
N MET A 20 -9.07 -21.65 -33.28
CA MET A 20 -7.76 -21.19 -33.71
C MET A 20 -6.91 -22.29 -34.35
N HIS A 21 -7.30 -23.57 -34.20
CA HIS A 21 -6.56 -24.69 -34.75
C HIS A 21 -6.81 -24.84 -36.27
N PRO A 22 -5.75 -24.94 -37.11
CA PRO A 22 -5.89 -25.03 -38.58
C PRO A 22 -6.84 -26.14 -39.05
N LEU A 23 -6.75 -27.33 -38.44
CA LEU A 23 -7.57 -28.51 -38.78
C LEU A 23 -9.07 -28.34 -38.49
N ILE A 24 -9.46 -27.38 -37.65
CA ILE A 24 -10.85 -27.16 -37.25
C ILE A 24 -11.51 -26.09 -38.14
N ARG A 25 -10.73 -25.41 -38.98
CA ARG A 25 -11.17 -24.30 -39.86
C ARG A 25 -12.48 -24.55 -40.63
N GLN A 26 -12.63 -25.73 -41.24
CA GLN A 26 -13.79 -26.08 -42.07
C GLN A 26 -14.96 -26.67 -41.28
N GLN A 27 -14.82 -26.83 -39.96
CA GLN A 27 -15.89 -27.35 -39.13
C GLN A 27 -16.88 -26.25 -38.77
N GLU A 28 -18.17 -26.56 -38.83
CA GLU A 28 -19.22 -25.61 -38.44
C GLU A 28 -19.11 -25.18 -36.96
N SER A 29 -18.59 -26.08 -36.11
CA SER A 29 -18.29 -25.82 -34.70
C SER A 29 -17.28 -24.69 -34.49
N ALA A 30 -16.35 -24.49 -35.43
CA ALA A 30 -15.31 -23.46 -35.36
C ALA A 30 -15.92 -22.06 -35.45
N ARG A 31 -16.82 -21.88 -36.41
CA ARG A 31 -17.53 -20.61 -36.62
C ARG A 31 -18.41 -20.27 -35.41
N THR A 32 -19.15 -21.24 -34.89
CA THR A 32 -19.98 -21.03 -33.68
C THR A 32 -19.10 -20.62 -32.49
N SER A 33 -17.95 -21.29 -32.32
CA SER A 33 -17.02 -21.00 -31.23
C SER A 33 -16.36 -19.62 -31.36
N LEU A 34 -16.00 -19.21 -32.59
CA LEU A 34 -15.52 -17.86 -32.88
C LEU A 34 -16.54 -16.80 -32.43
N MET A 35 -17.81 -16.99 -32.78
CA MET A 35 -18.85 -16.00 -32.49
C MET A 35 -19.15 -15.91 -30.98
N ILE A 36 -19.06 -17.03 -30.25
CA ILE A 36 -19.19 -17.03 -28.79
C ILE A 36 -18.02 -16.24 -28.17
N VAL A 37 -16.79 -16.53 -28.57
CA VAL A 37 -15.59 -15.83 -28.07
C VAL A 37 -15.62 -14.33 -28.40
N ALA A 38 -16.08 -13.96 -29.60
CA ALA A 38 -16.20 -12.56 -30.00
C ALA A 38 -17.23 -11.80 -29.16
N ARG A 39 -18.34 -12.44 -28.77
CA ARG A 39 -19.37 -11.86 -27.91
C ARG A 39 -18.94 -11.74 -26.45
N ASP A 40 -18.13 -12.68 -25.99
CA ASP A 40 -17.58 -12.68 -24.63
C ASP A 40 -16.44 -11.66 -24.44
N LEU A 41 -15.99 -11.01 -25.53
CA LEU A 41 -14.96 -9.96 -25.52
C LEU A 41 -15.49 -8.61 -26.03
N PRO A 42 -16.49 -8.00 -25.35
CA PRO A 42 -17.12 -6.75 -25.79
C PRO A 42 -16.15 -5.55 -25.76
N GLN A 43 -15.09 -5.59 -24.97
CA GLN A 43 -14.04 -4.56 -24.97
C GLN A 43 -13.20 -4.53 -26.26
N MET A 44 -13.31 -5.55 -27.11
CA MET A 44 -12.43 -5.75 -28.26
C MET A 44 -13.11 -5.49 -29.60
N LEU A 45 -14.40 -5.79 -29.71
CA LEU A 45 -15.18 -5.76 -30.95
C LEU A 45 -16.48 -4.99 -30.73
N SER A 46 -16.76 -4.04 -31.62
CA SER A 46 -18.05 -3.33 -31.68
C SER A 46 -19.11 -4.20 -32.36
N GLY A 47 -20.40 -3.86 -32.23
CA GLY A 47 -21.47 -4.61 -32.89
C GLY A 47 -21.30 -4.77 -34.41
N ASN A 48 -20.80 -3.73 -35.09
CA ASN A 48 -20.50 -3.78 -36.53
C ASN A 48 -19.32 -4.71 -36.86
N ASP A 49 -18.35 -4.83 -35.94
CA ASP A 49 -17.18 -5.70 -36.13
C ASP A 49 -17.58 -7.18 -36.11
N ILE A 50 -18.68 -7.54 -35.44
CA ILE A 50 -19.16 -8.92 -35.36
C ILE A 50 -19.67 -9.43 -36.73
N ASP A 51 -20.37 -8.58 -37.47
CA ASP A 51 -20.86 -8.91 -38.82
C ASP A 51 -19.70 -9.01 -39.81
N GLU A 52 -18.73 -8.09 -39.71
CA GLU A 52 -17.51 -8.11 -40.53
C GLU A 52 -16.63 -9.33 -40.20
N LEU A 53 -16.52 -9.70 -38.93
CA LEU A 53 -15.83 -10.92 -38.49
C LEU A 53 -16.45 -12.17 -39.10
N HIS A 54 -17.78 -12.26 -39.15
CA HIS A 54 -18.46 -13.39 -39.77
C HIS A 54 -18.17 -13.47 -41.29
N ALA A 55 -18.12 -12.32 -41.98
CA ALA A 55 -17.75 -12.26 -43.40
C ALA A 55 -16.29 -12.66 -43.62
N GLU A 56 -15.35 -12.13 -42.83
CA GLU A 56 -13.93 -12.48 -42.90
C GLU A 56 -13.67 -13.96 -42.61
N TRP A 57 -14.38 -14.55 -41.64
CA TRP A 57 -14.27 -15.98 -41.34
C TRP A 57 -14.69 -16.85 -42.52
N ARG A 58 -15.78 -16.49 -43.22
CA ARG A 58 -16.20 -17.19 -44.44
C ARG A 58 -15.17 -17.07 -45.57
N MET A 59 -14.49 -15.93 -45.67
CA MET A 59 -13.39 -15.78 -46.63
C MET A 59 -12.20 -16.67 -46.23
N TYR A 60 -11.86 -16.74 -44.95
CA TYR A 60 -10.78 -17.56 -44.42
C TYR A 60 -11.04 -19.08 -44.59
N GLU A 61 -12.28 -19.52 -44.37
CA GLU A 61 -12.71 -20.91 -44.55
C GLU A 61 -12.48 -21.41 -45.99
N ASN A 62 -12.71 -20.53 -46.97
CA ASN A 62 -12.58 -20.83 -48.40
C ASN A 62 -11.19 -20.52 -48.96
N GLU A 63 -10.27 -20.00 -48.15
CA GLU A 63 -8.92 -19.66 -48.62
C GLU A 63 -8.09 -20.92 -48.82
N ASN A 64 -7.31 -20.96 -49.91
CA ASN A 64 -6.36 -22.05 -50.11
C ASN A 64 -5.11 -21.81 -49.25
N ILE A 65 -5.01 -22.52 -48.13
CA ILE A 65 -3.89 -22.40 -47.17
C ILE A 65 -3.03 -23.67 -47.29
N PRO A 66 -1.73 -23.55 -47.60
CA PRO A 66 -0.83 -24.71 -47.69
C PRO A 66 -0.67 -25.43 -46.35
N ASP A 67 -0.60 -26.76 -46.39
CA ASP A 67 -0.38 -27.59 -45.20
C ASP A 67 0.99 -27.34 -44.56
N GLU A 68 1.96 -26.91 -45.36
CA GLU A 68 3.31 -26.51 -44.93
C GLU A 68 3.33 -25.36 -43.90
N TRP A 69 2.23 -24.61 -43.77
CA TRP A 69 2.13 -23.50 -42.81
C TRP A 69 1.85 -23.97 -41.39
N TYR A 70 1.44 -25.23 -41.20
CA TYR A 70 1.20 -25.80 -39.88
C TYR A 70 1.83 -27.19 -39.70
N GLU A 71 2.22 -27.89 -40.77
CA GLU A 71 2.94 -29.16 -40.73
C GLU A 71 4.40 -29.02 -41.16
N GLN A 72 5.31 -29.55 -40.34
CA GLN A 72 6.71 -29.72 -40.63
C GLN A 72 6.98 -31.20 -40.92
N VAL A 73 7.16 -31.53 -42.19
CA VAL A 73 7.54 -32.88 -42.63
C VAL A 73 9.06 -32.95 -42.70
N ASN A 74 9.69 -33.54 -41.68
CA ASN A 74 11.12 -33.85 -41.72
C ASN A 74 11.32 -35.20 -42.41
N VAL A 75 11.69 -35.18 -43.69
CA VAL A 75 12.18 -36.38 -44.39
C VAL A 75 13.68 -36.47 -44.16
N THR A 76 14.10 -37.16 -43.11
CA THR A 76 15.51 -37.58 -42.97
C THR A 76 15.61 -39.01 -43.48
N SER A 77 16.59 -39.28 -44.35
CA SER A 77 16.72 -40.52 -45.14
C SER A 77 16.81 -41.83 -44.34
N GLU A 78 16.82 -41.78 -42.99
CA GLU A 78 17.07 -42.93 -42.11
C GLU A 78 16.09 -43.06 -40.92
N SER A 79 15.01 -42.27 -40.85
CA SER A 79 14.04 -42.34 -39.73
C SER A 79 12.58 -42.31 -40.22
N PRO A 80 11.64 -42.92 -39.46
CA PRO A 80 10.21 -42.89 -39.81
C PRO A 80 9.70 -41.45 -39.88
N GLN A 81 8.82 -41.17 -40.85
CA GLN A 81 8.18 -39.86 -41.03
C GLN A 81 7.60 -39.37 -39.70
N THR A 82 8.24 -38.36 -39.13
CA THR A 82 7.76 -37.72 -37.90
C THR A 82 7.21 -36.36 -38.28
N THR A 83 5.88 -36.26 -38.40
CA THR A 83 5.18 -34.99 -38.61
C THR A 83 5.26 -34.18 -37.31
N ARG A 84 5.95 -33.03 -37.36
CA ARG A 84 5.90 -32.03 -36.28
C ARG A 84 4.96 -30.92 -36.70
N TYR A 85 4.29 -30.27 -35.75
CA TYR A 85 3.42 -29.13 -36.04
C TYR A 85 4.09 -27.83 -35.61
N TYR A 86 3.94 -26.78 -36.41
CA TYR A 86 4.35 -25.44 -36.01
C TYR A 86 3.44 -24.87 -34.91
N SER A 87 3.92 -23.87 -34.17
CA SER A 87 3.08 -23.18 -33.18
C SER A 87 1.90 -22.48 -33.85
N VAL A 88 0.80 -22.33 -33.12
CA VAL A 88 -0.41 -21.66 -33.60
C VAL A 88 -0.11 -20.22 -34.03
N ASP A 89 0.80 -19.53 -33.34
CA ASP A 89 1.25 -18.17 -33.69
C ASP A 89 1.93 -18.12 -35.06
N HIS A 90 2.74 -19.13 -35.39
CA HIS A 90 3.44 -19.22 -36.66
C HIS A 90 2.44 -19.32 -37.81
N TYR A 91 1.45 -20.20 -37.68
CA TYR A 91 0.37 -20.35 -38.65
C TYR A 91 -0.40 -19.04 -38.85
N TRP A 92 -0.88 -18.43 -37.76
CA TRP A 92 -1.69 -17.21 -37.85
C TRP A 92 -0.88 -16.01 -38.35
N LYS A 93 0.43 -15.95 -38.12
CA LYS A 93 1.30 -14.95 -38.74
C LYS A 93 1.24 -15.01 -40.27
N HIS A 94 1.25 -16.20 -40.85
CA HIS A 94 1.12 -16.38 -42.30
C HIS A 94 -0.29 -16.05 -42.81
N VAL A 95 -1.33 -16.54 -42.13
CA VAL A 95 -2.73 -16.23 -42.49
C VAL A 95 -3.01 -14.73 -42.49
N LEU A 96 -2.59 -14.03 -41.44
CA LEU A 96 -2.82 -12.59 -41.30
C LEU A 96 -1.90 -11.74 -42.20
N SER A 97 -0.96 -12.36 -42.91
CA SER A 97 -0.14 -11.70 -43.93
C SER A 97 -0.76 -11.72 -45.33
N ILE A 98 -1.84 -12.49 -45.52
CA ILE A 98 -2.54 -12.59 -46.81
C ILE A 98 -3.13 -11.23 -47.18
N LYS A 99 -2.87 -10.81 -48.41
CA LYS A 99 -3.34 -9.55 -48.97
C LYS A 99 -4.39 -9.78 -50.05
N ASN A 100 -5.32 -8.85 -50.16
CA ASN A 100 -6.28 -8.81 -51.26
C ASN A 100 -5.62 -8.28 -52.54
N SER A 101 -6.37 -8.28 -53.64
CA SER A 101 -5.92 -7.77 -54.95
C SER A 101 -5.53 -6.29 -54.94
N SER A 102 -5.99 -5.53 -53.94
CA SER A 102 -5.65 -4.12 -53.72
C SER A 102 -4.41 -3.92 -52.84
N GLY A 103 -3.78 -4.99 -52.36
CA GLY A 103 -2.59 -4.94 -51.50
C GLY A 103 -2.86 -4.70 -50.01
N ASN A 104 -4.13 -4.64 -49.61
CA ASN A 104 -4.55 -4.49 -48.21
C ASN A 104 -4.65 -5.86 -47.53
N VAL A 105 -4.49 -5.89 -46.20
CA VAL A 105 -4.63 -7.13 -45.41
C VAL A 105 -6.07 -7.63 -45.52
N LYS A 106 -6.23 -8.93 -45.79
CA LYS A 106 -7.53 -9.55 -46.09
C LYS A 106 -8.39 -9.80 -44.84
N PHE A 107 -7.76 -9.97 -43.68
CA PHE A 107 -8.40 -10.36 -42.42
C PHE A 107 -8.07 -9.35 -41.32
N VAL A 108 -8.75 -8.22 -41.30
CA VAL A 108 -8.46 -7.11 -40.39
C VAL A 108 -9.09 -7.37 -39.02
N VAL A 109 -10.39 -7.66 -39.00
CA VAL A 109 -11.15 -7.85 -37.75
C VAL A 109 -10.81 -9.19 -37.10
N LEU A 110 -10.73 -10.26 -37.91
CA LEU A 110 -10.26 -11.57 -37.47
C LEU A 110 -8.82 -11.49 -36.97
N GLY A 111 -7.97 -10.72 -37.64
CA GLY A 111 -6.58 -10.52 -37.20
C GLY A 111 -6.48 -9.81 -35.86
N LYS A 112 -7.35 -8.82 -35.60
CA LYS A 112 -7.43 -8.15 -34.30
C LYS A 112 -7.83 -9.13 -33.20
N LEU A 113 -8.89 -9.91 -33.41
CA LEU A 113 -9.36 -10.90 -32.44
C LEU A 113 -8.29 -11.96 -32.15
N VAL A 114 -7.75 -12.60 -33.18
CA VAL A 114 -6.75 -13.67 -33.05
C VAL A 114 -5.50 -13.18 -32.33
N LYS A 115 -4.94 -12.02 -32.72
CA LYS A 115 -3.74 -11.48 -32.06
C LYS A 115 -3.96 -11.26 -30.58
N SER A 116 -5.14 -10.79 -30.20
CA SER A 116 -5.45 -10.54 -28.80
C SER A 116 -5.68 -11.82 -28.00
N LEU A 117 -6.27 -12.84 -28.62
CA LEU A 117 -6.40 -14.16 -28.00
C LEU A 117 -5.05 -14.85 -27.81
N LEU A 118 -4.14 -14.74 -28.78
CA LEU A 118 -2.77 -15.27 -28.68
C LEU A 118 -1.90 -14.49 -27.68
N SER A 119 -2.26 -13.24 -27.38
CA SER A 119 -1.64 -12.45 -26.31
C SER A 119 -2.20 -12.76 -24.91
N LEU A 120 -3.26 -13.57 -24.79
CA LEU A 120 -3.73 -14.02 -23.48
C LEU A 120 -2.72 -15.03 -22.92
N SER A 121 -2.14 -14.71 -21.77
CA SER A 121 -1.19 -15.58 -21.09
C SER A 121 -1.74 -17.01 -20.95
N HIS A 122 -0.93 -18.00 -21.36
CA HIS A 122 -1.29 -19.42 -21.32
C HIS A 122 -1.19 -20.05 -19.92
N GLY A 123 -0.98 -19.25 -18.87
CA GLY A 123 -1.05 -19.68 -17.48
C GLY A 123 -0.17 -18.83 -16.56
N ASN A 124 -0.30 -19.03 -15.25
CA ASN A 124 0.52 -18.32 -14.26
C ASN A 124 2.01 -18.76 -14.29
N SER A 125 2.36 -19.82 -15.02
CA SER A 125 3.71 -20.41 -15.04
C SER A 125 4.81 -19.43 -15.48
N ASP A 126 4.52 -18.53 -16.41
CA ASP A 126 5.50 -17.52 -16.86
C ASP A 126 5.72 -16.46 -15.77
N ILE A 127 4.63 -16.04 -15.10
CA ILE A 127 4.68 -15.11 -13.98
C ILE A 127 5.39 -15.76 -12.78
N GLU A 128 5.13 -17.02 -12.50
CA GLU A 128 5.75 -17.79 -11.42
C GLU A 128 7.24 -18.04 -11.68
N SER A 129 7.64 -18.29 -12.93
CA SER A 129 9.04 -18.40 -13.32
C SER A 129 9.77 -17.08 -13.05
N ASP A 130 9.20 -15.96 -13.48
CA ASP A 130 9.81 -14.64 -13.23
C ASP A 130 9.79 -14.25 -11.73
N LEU A 131 8.82 -14.73 -10.95
CA LEU A 131 8.77 -14.50 -9.50
C LEU A 131 9.79 -15.36 -8.76
N SER A 132 10.03 -16.61 -9.20
CA SER A 132 11.08 -17.48 -8.66
C SER A 132 12.46 -16.88 -8.89
N GLU A 133 12.69 -16.21 -10.02
CA GLU A 133 13.93 -15.48 -10.24
C GLU A 133 14.16 -14.34 -9.23
N ASN A 134 13.10 -13.80 -8.62
CA ASN A 134 13.22 -12.77 -7.58
C ASN A 134 13.60 -13.34 -6.21
N GLU A 135 13.48 -14.66 -5.98
CA GLU A 135 13.87 -15.30 -4.73
C GLU A 135 15.34 -15.05 -4.39
N MET A 136 16.20 -14.96 -5.42
CA MET A 136 17.62 -14.62 -5.24
C MET A 136 17.90 -13.19 -4.77
N PHE A 137 16.93 -12.27 -4.89
CA PHE A 137 17.07 -10.85 -4.54
C PHE A 137 16.23 -10.43 -3.33
N VAL A 138 15.33 -11.29 -2.86
CA VAL A 138 14.32 -10.97 -1.84
C VAL A 138 14.57 -11.75 -0.53
N THR A 139 15.47 -12.74 -0.52
CA THR A 139 15.78 -13.54 0.67
C THR A 139 16.70 -12.79 1.65
N ASP A 140 16.39 -12.91 2.95
CA ASP A 140 17.02 -12.15 4.05
C ASP A 140 18.56 -12.28 4.12
N ASP A 141 19.12 -13.38 3.60
CA ASP A 141 20.57 -13.63 3.63
C ASP A 141 21.35 -12.97 2.48
N ARG A 142 20.67 -12.52 1.40
CA ARG A 142 21.34 -11.95 0.22
C ARG A 142 20.59 -10.74 -0.31
N SER A 143 21.05 -9.57 0.15
CA SER A 143 20.66 -8.23 -0.33
C SER A 143 19.15 -7.95 -0.29
N SER A 144 18.67 -7.40 0.83
CA SER A 144 17.34 -6.77 0.90
C SER A 144 17.27 -5.55 -0.03
N LEU A 145 17.12 -5.79 -1.33
CA LEU A 145 16.96 -4.73 -2.33
C LEU A 145 15.57 -4.12 -2.19
N ASN A 146 15.50 -2.80 -2.30
CA ASN A 146 14.21 -2.11 -2.35
C ASN A 146 13.44 -2.52 -3.61
N ILE A 147 12.11 -2.51 -3.54
CA ILE A 147 11.19 -2.77 -4.65
C ILE A 147 11.56 -1.95 -5.90
N ALA A 148 11.98 -0.69 -5.72
CA ALA A 148 12.42 0.17 -6.82
C ALA A 148 13.63 -0.42 -7.57
N THR A 149 14.58 -1.02 -6.85
CA THR A 149 15.76 -1.67 -7.42
C THR A 149 15.38 -2.97 -8.14
N ILE A 150 14.50 -3.77 -7.54
CA ILE A 150 13.98 -5.01 -8.16
C ILE A 150 13.27 -4.68 -9.48
N ASN A 151 12.39 -3.69 -9.48
CA ASN A 151 11.70 -3.24 -10.69
C ASN A 151 12.68 -2.72 -11.75
N GLY A 152 13.71 -1.97 -11.35
CA GLY A 152 14.75 -1.49 -12.26
C GLY A 152 15.55 -2.63 -12.91
N LEU A 153 15.94 -3.63 -12.13
CA LEU A 153 16.62 -4.83 -12.62
C LEU A 153 15.75 -5.61 -13.60
N ARG A 154 14.47 -5.82 -13.25
CA ARG A 154 13.50 -6.52 -14.10
C ARG A 154 13.27 -5.81 -15.42
N ALA A 155 13.01 -4.50 -15.38
CA ALA A 155 12.84 -3.70 -16.58
C ALA A 155 14.08 -3.73 -17.48
N THR A 156 15.28 -3.75 -16.90
CA THR A 156 16.53 -3.87 -17.65
C THR A 156 16.67 -5.24 -18.31
N LYS A 157 16.42 -6.32 -17.56
CA LYS A 157 16.48 -7.70 -18.07
C LYS A 157 15.47 -7.93 -19.19
N GLU A 158 14.23 -7.50 -19.00
CA GLU A 158 13.17 -7.56 -20.01
C GLU A 158 13.52 -6.71 -21.24
N GLY A 159 14.09 -5.52 -21.03
CA GLY A 159 14.59 -4.66 -22.11
C GLY A 159 15.66 -5.36 -22.96
N VAL A 160 16.64 -6.02 -22.33
CA VAL A 160 17.67 -6.80 -23.06
C VAL A 160 17.05 -7.98 -23.81
N ARG A 161 16.09 -8.67 -23.19
CA ARG A 161 15.38 -9.79 -23.83
C ARG A 161 14.58 -9.34 -25.05
N PHE A 162 13.86 -8.23 -24.93
CA PHE A 162 12.98 -7.73 -25.98
C PHE A 162 13.74 -7.05 -27.12
N TYR A 163 14.65 -6.13 -26.79
CA TYR A 163 15.34 -5.31 -27.79
C TYR A 163 16.65 -5.92 -28.31
N GLY A 164 17.31 -6.78 -27.53
CA GLY A 164 18.59 -7.40 -27.88
C GLY A 164 18.52 -8.91 -28.05
N ALA A 165 17.32 -9.50 -28.16
CA ALA A 165 17.13 -10.95 -28.23
C ALA A 165 17.87 -11.74 -27.13
N GLY A 166 18.03 -11.14 -25.94
CA GLY A 166 18.77 -11.72 -24.81
C GLY A 166 20.27 -11.41 -24.79
N LYS A 167 20.79 -10.66 -25.77
CA LYS A 167 22.18 -10.21 -25.83
C LYS A 167 22.28 -8.70 -25.64
N VAL A 168 23.07 -8.30 -24.65
CA VAL A 168 23.23 -6.88 -24.27
C VAL A 168 23.78 -6.03 -25.41
N HIS A 169 24.72 -6.56 -26.20
CA HIS A 169 25.37 -5.82 -27.28
C HIS A 169 24.48 -5.61 -28.52
N GLU A 170 23.36 -6.32 -28.63
CA GLU A 170 22.39 -6.16 -29.72
C GLU A 170 21.31 -5.13 -29.37
N VAL A 171 21.27 -4.63 -28.12
CA VAL A 171 20.31 -3.60 -27.69
C VAL A 171 20.68 -2.26 -28.33
N PRO A 172 19.78 -1.63 -29.12
CA PRO A 172 20.04 -0.35 -29.74
C PRO A 172 20.13 0.76 -28.68
N VAL A 173 21.24 1.50 -28.70
CA VAL A 173 21.45 2.67 -27.83
C VAL A 173 20.65 3.84 -28.40
N SER A 174 19.50 4.13 -27.78
CA SER A 174 18.69 5.29 -28.13
C SER A 174 19.19 6.56 -27.45
N LYS A 175 18.90 7.73 -28.03
CA LYS A 175 19.22 9.02 -27.42
C LYS A 175 18.58 9.18 -26.02
N ALA A 176 17.36 8.69 -25.84
CA ALA A 176 16.68 8.70 -24.55
C ALA A 176 17.41 7.86 -23.49
N LEU A 177 18.08 6.77 -23.88
CA LEU A 177 18.89 5.97 -22.97
C LEU A 177 20.13 6.75 -22.50
N VAL A 178 20.79 7.45 -23.42
CA VAL A 178 21.94 8.34 -23.11
C VAL A 178 21.50 9.46 -22.17
N ASP A 179 20.42 10.18 -22.51
CA ASP A 179 19.89 11.25 -21.67
C ASP A 179 19.50 10.73 -20.26
N SER A 180 19.00 9.50 -20.16
CA SER A 180 18.64 8.86 -18.89
C SER A 180 19.86 8.54 -18.03
N ILE A 181 20.97 8.14 -18.63
CA ILE A 181 22.24 7.90 -17.94
C ILE A 181 22.81 9.21 -17.41
N ASP A 182 22.81 10.27 -18.24
CA ASP A 182 23.31 11.58 -17.84
C ASP A 182 22.49 12.17 -16.67
N LEU A 183 21.18 11.92 -16.65
CA LEU A 183 20.29 12.36 -15.57
C LEU A 183 20.29 11.43 -14.34
N ALA A 184 20.85 10.23 -14.43
CA ALA A 184 20.77 9.23 -13.37
C ALA A 184 21.41 9.72 -12.07
N TYR A 185 22.61 10.32 -12.16
CA TYR A 185 23.31 10.84 -11.00
C TYR A 185 22.57 12.02 -10.36
N THR A 186 22.06 12.95 -11.18
CA THR A 186 21.26 14.08 -10.68
C THR A 186 20.01 13.60 -9.95
N ARG A 187 19.28 12.63 -10.52
CA ARG A 187 18.11 12.02 -9.88
C ARG A 187 18.48 11.35 -8.55
N TYR A 188 19.55 10.57 -8.53
CA TYR A 188 20.05 9.92 -7.31
C TYR A 188 20.38 10.95 -6.22
N SER A 189 21.14 12.00 -6.54
CA SER A 189 21.48 13.06 -5.59
C SER A 189 20.23 13.73 -5.02
N THR A 190 19.27 14.08 -5.87
CA THR A 190 18.02 14.72 -5.40
C THR A 190 17.17 13.80 -4.51
N ASP A 191 17.17 12.50 -4.76
CA ASP A 191 16.42 11.53 -3.96
C ASP A 191 17.08 11.30 -2.59
N GLN A 192 18.42 11.31 -2.56
CA GLN A 192 19.19 11.23 -1.32
C GLN A 192 18.94 12.46 -0.44
N GLU A 193 18.92 13.67 -1.02
CA GLU A 193 18.61 14.91 -0.30
C GLU A 193 17.19 14.90 0.27
N LYS A 194 16.20 14.45 -0.50
CA LYS A 194 14.81 14.30 -0.03
C LYS A 194 14.72 13.32 1.12
N THR A 195 15.39 12.17 1.00
CA THR A 195 15.40 11.14 2.03
C THR A 195 16.05 11.67 3.32
N GLN A 196 17.18 12.36 3.23
CA GLN A 196 17.81 13.00 4.38
C GLN A 196 16.92 14.06 5.04
N LYS A 197 16.21 14.86 4.24
CA LYS A 197 15.28 15.85 4.76
C LYS A 197 14.12 15.18 5.53
N ILE A 198 13.54 14.12 4.98
CA ILE A 198 12.48 13.34 5.64
C ILE A 198 12.97 12.75 6.97
N ILE A 199 14.20 12.23 7.01
CA ILE A 199 14.79 11.70 8.25
C ILE A 199 14.95 12.81 9.29
N LYS A 200 15.52 13.96 8.91
CA LYS A 200 15.68 15.12 9.80
C LYS A 200 14.35 15.64 10.32
N ASP A 201 13.33 15.73 9.46
CA ASP A 201 11.99 16.19 9.84
C ASP A 201 11.33 15.21 10.82
N LYS A 202 11.52 13.89 10.62
CA LYS A 202 11.05 12.86 11.57
C LYS A 202 11.78 12.93 12.92
N GLU A 203 13.10 13.13 12.91
CA GLU A 203 13.89 13.28 14.13
C GLU A 203 13.47 14.54 14.91
N ALA A 204 13.30 15.67 14.23
CA ALA A 204 12.82 16.90 14.83
C ALA A 204 11.41 16.76 15.42
N LEU A 205 10.51 16.08 14.70
CA LEU A 205 9.16 15.79 15.19
C LEU A 205 9.21 14.89 16.43
N ASN A 206 10.02 13.83 16.42
CA ASN A 206 10.16 12.93 17.57
C ASN A 206 10.75 13.65 18.79
N ALA A 207 11.75 14.51 18.60
CA ALA A 207 12.31 15.32 19.67
C ALA A 207 11.28 16.29 20.26
N SER A 208 10.48 16.94 19.41
CA SER A 208 9.38 17.82 19.87
C SER A 208 8.33 17.06 20.68
N VAL A 209 7.93 15.87 20.21
CA VAL A 209 6.99 15.00 20.93
C VAL A 209 7.55 14.53 22.27
N GLN A 210 8.85 14.23 22.36
CA GLN A 210 9.49 13.88 23.62
C GLN A 210 9.49 15.05 24.61
N LEU A 211 9.83 16.25 24.17
CA LEU A 211 9.81 17.45 25.00
C LEU A 211 8.41 17.79 25.53
N LEU A 212 7.38 17.62 24.71
CA LEU A 212 5.99 17.80 25.14
C LEU A 212 5.61 16.79 26.24
N LYS A 213 5.93 15.51 26.05
CA LYS A 213 5.67 14.47 27.07
C LYS A 213 6.41 14.74 28.38
N GLU A 214 7.66 15.20 28.32
CA GLU A 214 8.43 15.57 29.51
C GLU A 214 7.81 16.77 30.24
N ASN A 215 7.34 17.78 29.50
CA ASN A 215 6.66 18.93 30.10
C ASN A 215 5.32 18.55 30.74
N GLU A 216 4.50 17.72 30.08
CA GLU A 216 3.26 17.19 30.64
C GLU A 216 3.52 16.45 31.96
N LEU A 217 4.54 15.57 31.98
CA LEU A 217 4.91 14.83 33.19
C LEU A 217 5.31 15.77 34.34
N ARG A 218 6.12 16.80 34.04
CA ARG A 218 6.51 17.81 35.04
C ARG A 218 5.33 18.63 35.55
N LEU A 219 4.37 18.96 34.68
CA LEU A 219 3.15 19.67 35.07
C LEU A 219 2.27 18.79 35.98
N ALA A 220 2.13 17.49 35.66
CA ALA A 220 1.40 16.53 36.48
C ALA A 220 2.03 16.33 37.87
N GLU A 221 3.37 16.22 37.94
CA GLU A 221 4.09 16.14 39.21
C GLU A 221 3.89 17.40 40.07
N ASN A 222 3.91 18.58 39.44
CA ASN A 222 3.66 19.84 40.14
C ASN A 222 2.22 19.97 40.63
N GLU A 223 1.24 19.51 39.84
CA GLU A 223 -0.16 19.44 40.28
C GLU A 223 -0.30 18.57 41.53
N GLN A 224 0.32 17.39 41.53
CA GLN A 224 0.26 16.47 42.66
C GLN A 224 0.83 17.10 43.94
N LYS A 225 1.98 17.77 43.84
CA LYS A 225 2.58 18.50 44.98
C LYS A 225 1.65 19.57 45.54
N LEU A 226 0.99 20.35 44.67
CA LEU A 226 0.03 21.37 45.11
C LEU A 226 -1.20 20.75 45.78
N ILE A 227 -1.71 19.62 45.28
CA ILE A 227 -2.82 18.88 45.90
C ILE A 227 -2.44 18.42 47.31
N ASP A 228 -1.23 17.90 47.49
CA ASP A 228 -0.77 17.42 48.79
C ASP A 228 -0.53 18.58 49.78
N GLU A 229 0.03 19.70 49.31
CA GLU A 229 0.14 20.93 50.10
C GLU A 229 -1.25 21.49 50.48
N GLN A 230 -2.21 21.47 49.57
CA GLN A 230 -3.59 21.90 49.83
C GLN A 230 -4.24 21.06 50.94
N LYS A 231 -4.06 19.73 50.91
CA LYS A 231 -4.54 18.84 51.98
C LYS A 231 -3.88 19.15 53.32
N SER A 232 -2.57 19.41 53.33
CA SER A 232 -1.85 19.78 54.55
C SER A 232 -2.38 21.09 55.14
N LEU A 233 -2.52 22.13 54.32
CA LEU A 233 -3.05 23.43 54.75
C LEU A 233 -4.51 23.31 55.24
N GLN A 234 -5.33 22.47 54.60
CA GLN A 234 -6.70 22.21 55.04
C GLN A 234 -6.74 21.54 56.42
N ASN A 235 -5.89 20.53 56.64
CA ASN A 235 -5.77 19.89 57.95
C ASN A 235 -5.31 20.87 59.04
N GLU A 236 -4.36 21.77 58.74
CA GLU A 236 -3.93 22.82 59.66
C GLU A 236 -5.06 23.82 59.96
N LEU A 237 -5.85 24.18 58.96
CA LEU A 237 -7.01 25.06 59.11
C LEU A 237 -8.07 24.42 60.01
N ASP A 238 -8.38 23.14 59.80
CA ASP A 238 -9.34 22.39 60.61
C ASP A 238 -8.87 22.27 62.07
N ASN A 239 -7.57 22.04 62.29
CA ASN A 239 -6.97 22.05 63.62
C ASN A 239 -7.05 23.43 64.29
N ALA A 240 -6.77 24.51 63.54
CA ALA A 240 -6.91 25.86 64.04
C ALA A 240 -8.38 26.20 64.37
N SER A 241 -9.34 25.71 63.59
CA SER A 241 -10.77 25.86 63.86
C SER A 241 -11.16 25.19 65.18
N LYS A 242 -10.72 23.94 65.40
CA LYS A 242 -10.95 23.24 66.68
C LYS A 242 -10.33 23.98 67.87
N MET A 243 -9.13 24.54 67.71
CA MET A 243 -8.51 25.36 68.74
C MET A 243 -9.30 26.64 69.03
N LEU A 244 -9.91 27.25 68.01
CA LEU A 244 -10.76 28.42 68.17
C LEU A 244 -12.06 28.08 68.92
N ASP A 245 -12.67 26.94 68.61
CA ASP A 245 -13.87 26.45 69.31
C ASP A 245 -13.57 26.18 70.80
N GLU A 246 -12.45 25.53 71.09
CA GLU A 246 -11.97 25.29 72.46
C GLU A 246 -11.66 26.61 73.19
N ALA A 247 -11.04 27.58 72.52
CA ALA A 247 -10.75 28.89 73.09
C ALA A 247 -12.03 29.67 73.42
N ASN A 248 -13.04 29.60 72.54
CA ASN A 248 -14.35 30.20 72.75
C ASN A 248 -15.10 29.53 73.91
N TYR A 249 -15.01 28.20 74.04
CA TYR A 249 -15.57 27.47 75.18
C TYR A 249 -14.94 27.92 76.50
N ARG A 250 -13.60 28.01 76.57
CA ARG A 250 -12.87 28.51 77.74
C ARG A 250 -13.23 29.95 78.09
N LEU A 251 -13.38 30.80 77.07
CA LEU A 251 -13.82 32.19 77.27
C LEU A 251 -15.22 32.24 77.88
N GLN A 252 -16.18 31.48 77.37
CA GLN A 252 -17.53 31.39 77.93
C GLN A 252 -17.52 30.90 79.38
N ALA A 253 -16.75 29.85 79.69
CA ALA A 253 -16.60 29.34 81.05
C ALA A 253 -15.95 30.36 82.00
N ALA A 254 -14.96 31.13 81.53
CA ALA A 254 -14.30 32.17 82.33
C ALA A 254 -15.22 33.38 82.58
N ILE A 255 -16.09 33.72 81.60
CA ILE A 255 -17.12 34.76 81.73
C ILE A 255 -18.15 34.37 82.80
N THR A 256 -18.66 33.12 82.76
CA THR A 256 -19.64 32.65 83.76
C THR A 256 -19.05 32.57 85.16
N ALA A 257 -17.77 32.19 85.28
CA ALA A 257 -17.03 32.16 86.55
C ALA A 257 -16.55 33.55 87.04
N LYS A 258 -16.72 34.62 86.24
CA LYS A 258 -16.20 35.99 86.50
C LYS A 258 -14.68 36.03 86.77
N ASN A 259 -13.91 35.11 86.20
CA ASN A 259 -12.45 35.10 86.33
C ASN A 259 -11.79 35.95 85.23
N PHE A 260 -11.50 37.21 85.55
CA PHE A 260 -10.90 38.17 84.60
C PHE A 260 -9.49 37.78 84.11
N GLY A 261 -8.74 36.98 84.89
CA GLY A 261 -7.44 36.46 84.46
C GLY A 261 -7.60 35.50 83.28
N ASP A 262 -8.47 34.51 83.44
CA ASP A 262 -8.74 33.49 82.42
C ASP A 262 -9.38 34.08 81.16
N ILE A 263 -10.27 35.09 81.31
CA ILE A 263 -10.85 35.84 80.19
C ILE A 263 -9.75 36.46 79.32
N LYS A 264 -8.74 37.10 79.93
CA LYS A 264 -7.63 37.73 79.20
C LYS A 264 -6.79 36.69 78.45
N THR A 265 -6.52 35.52 79.06
CA THR A 265 -5.77 34.45 78.41
C THR A 265 -6.52 33.82 77.23
N ALA A 266 -7.83 33.55 77.39
CA ALA A 266 -8.66 33.00 76.33
C ALA A 266 -8.80 33.99 75.15
N HIS A 267 -8.94 35.28 75.44
CA HIS A 267 -8.99 36.32 74.41
C HIS A 267 -7.70 36.42 73.59
N LEU A 268 -6.52 36.41 74.25
CA LEU A 268 -5.23 36.38 73.56
C LEU A 268 -5.06 35.14 72.67
N LEU A 269 -5.56 33.99 73.14
CA LEU A 269 -5.51 32.75 72.38
C LEU A 269 -6.39 32.83 71.12
N ILE A 270 -7.61 33.36 71.23
CA ILE A 270 -8.52 33.60 70.09
C ILE A 270 -7.88 34.55 69.08
N GLU A 271 -7.26 35.64 69.52
CA GLU A 271 -6.60 36.60 68.63
C GLU A 271 -5.44 35.94 67.87
N SER A 272 -4.62 35.14 68.55
CA SER A 272 -3.50 34.43 67.92
C SER A 272 -3.97 33.39 66.89
N VAL A 273 -5.02 32.62 67.22
CA VAL A 273 -5.57 31.58 66.34
C VAL A 273 -6.25 32.21 65.14
N SER A 274 -6.96 33.33 65.33
CA SER A 274 -7.60 34.09 64.25
C SER A 274 -6.58 34.67 63.28
N LYS A 275 -5.44 35.20 63.76
CA LYS A 275 -4.32 35.63 62.90
C LYS A 275 -3.75 34.45 62.10
N LYS A 276 -3.53 33.29 62.74
CA LYS A 276 -3.04 32.08 62.07
C LYS A 276 -4.02 31.59 60.99
N MET A 277 -5.33 31.57 61.28
CA MET A 277 -6.36 31.20 60.31
C MET A 277 -6.40 32.16 59.11
N GLY A 278 -6.26 33.47 59.33
CA GLY A 278 -6.16 34.44 58.24
C GLY A 278 -4.98 34.15 57.30
N PHE A 279 -3.82 33.82 57.86
CA PHE A 279 -2.65 33.40 57.09
C PHE A 279 -2.90 32.11 56.30
N LEU A 280 -3.42 31.07 56.95
CA LEU A 280 -3.71 29.78 56.31
C LEU A 280 -4.73 29.91 55.16
N ARG A 281 -5.79 30.70 55.34
CA ARG A 281 -6.77 30.99 54.28
C ARG A 281 -6.12 31.70 53.08
N THR A 282 -5.18 32.60 53.33
CA THR A 282 -4.46 33.30 52.26
C THR A 282 -3.57 32.35 51.48
N GLN A 283 -2.88 31.42 52.16
CA GLN A 283 -2.06 30.40 51.50
C GLN A 283 -2.91 29.41 50.70
N LEU A 284 -4.03 28.93 51.26
CA LEU A 284 -4.98 28.06 50.54
C LEU A 284 -5.49 28.71 49.26
N ARG A 285 -5.82 30.01 49.32
CA ARG A 285 -6.26 30.75 48.13
C ARG A 285 -5.17 30.80 47.06
N ARG A 286 -3.93 31.14 47.43
CA ARG A 286 -2.80 31.18 46.50
C ARG A 286 -2.53 29.82 45.87
N ASN A 287 -2.52 28.76 46.68
CA ASN A 287 -2.33 27.40 46.19
C ASN A 287 -3.45 27.01 45.21
N SER A 288 -4.71 27.30 45.53
CA SER A 288 -5.85 27.09 44.63
C SER A 288 -5.73 27.85 43.31
N ASP A 289 -5.21 29.09 43.32
CA ASP A 289 -4.99 29.88 42.11
C ASP A 289 -3.91 29.24 41.23
N TYR A 290 -2.79 28.79 41.81
CA TYR A 290 -1.72 28.08 41.09
C TYR A 290 -2.22 26.74 40.50
N LEU A 291 -3.01 25.99 41.26
CA LEU A 291 -3.56 24.71 40.83
C LEU A 291 -4.53 24.91 39.65
N SER A 292 -5.34 25.97 39.68
CA SER A 292 -6.19 26.38 38.56
C SER A 292 -5.38 26.72 37.31
N GLU A 293 -4.24 27.39 37.47
CA GLU A 293 -3.36 27.75 36.35
C GLU A 293 -2.71 26.53 35.71
N ILE A 294 -2.21 25.58 36.50
CA ILE A 294 -1.63 24.32 36.00
C ILE A 294 -2.68 23.47 35.28
N ARG A 295 -3.89 23.36 35.85
CA ARG A 295 -5.02 22.63 35.21
C ARG A 295 -5.55 23.29 33.95
N LYS A 296 -5.31 24.58 33.75
CA LYS A 296 -5.58 25.24 32.46
C LYS A 296 -4.51 24.81 31.45
N LYS A 297 -3.23 24.84 31.83
CA LYS A 297 -2.12 24.42 30.96
C LYS A 297 -2.30 22.96 30.49
N LEU A 298 -2.66 22.04 31.39
CA LEU A 298 -2.95 20.63 31.06
C LEU A 298 -4.22 20.38 30.22
N ARG A 299 -5.13 21.36 30.08
CA ARG A 299 -6.38 21.22 29.30
C ARG A 299 -6.31 21.84 27.90
N TYR A 300 -5.29 22.67 27.65
CA TYR A 300 -5.11 23.39 26.39
C TYR A 300 -3.91 22.90 25.56
N GLU A 301 -3.18 21.89 26.05
CA GLU A 301 -2.21 21.08 25.30
C GLU A 301 -2.84 19.72 24.97
#